data_AF-A0A949R1E5-F1
#
_entry.id   AF-A0A949R1E5-F1
#
_cell.length_a   1.000
_cell.length_b   1.000
_cell.length_c   1.000
_cell.angle_alpha   90.00
_cell.angle_beta   90.00
_cell.angle_gamma   90.00
#
_symmetry.space_group_name_H-M   'P 1'
#
loop_
_entity.id
_entity.type
_entity.pdbx_description
1 polymer ?
#
loop_
_entity_poly.entity_id
_entity_poly.type
_entity_poly.pdbx_seq_one_letter_code
_entity_poly.pdbx_strand_id
1 'polypeptide(L)'
;MLKFIAPPIFQDEEKNRIAALLNSILWTVIVIGSLYTVVAPFLLGQMFSAALTATVVFVSVIARILMMRGSVRLAAMILLAAFDIILIASIAVSDGVTGASYFSLTLTVVFAGVLLGGRGAYTLAVINTLIGLGFMVFQDSLPTALIPQSPITYFSSLAVYVFFTAALLHASATGFGKLLANFRAAQDELTAKNLELQKFTADLESTIAARTAELEAANRGNERRAKQFEAIARISRAINQTQDFDRLITLVTELISEQFNLYHAGVFLLDANNEYAVLIAANSAGGKRMLARGHKLRIGQTGIVGYVAGSGLPRVALDIGADAIYFNNPDLPETRSEMALPLLRRGNEVIGVLDVQSREPNAFSHEDVRALATLADQVAIAIENSRLFEEQERTLKEAQAVYSRDLRQGWSRFTRTGNIAGIHRRNLKTSIFAEPQEVPGALEATRSGGAFRKIESDGSSLLTLPIKLREQTVGVLNVKARGQHVWTEDEIDIANAIMQGAALSIENARLLEESRKTAERERSIGEISTRIGAGTHIEDILRTAAKELGSRIAGSQVTVEIGGGAE
;
A
#
# COMPACT_ATOMS: atom_id res chain seq x y z
N MET A 1 34.84 -14.66 -61.44
CA MET A 1 36.13 -13.98 -61.71
C MET A 1 36.46 -12.83 -60.75
N LEU A 2 35.51 -11.98 -60.32
CA LEU A 2 35.78 -10.81 -59.44
C LEU A 2 36.46 -11.12 -58.08
N LYS A 3 36.20 -12.28 -57.46
CA LYS A 3 36.84 -12.68 -56.20
C LYS A 3 38.36 -12.92 -56.31
N PHE A 4 38.90 -13.11 -57.51
CA PHE A 4 40.34 -13.37 -57.70
C PHE A 4 41.17 -12.08 -57.80
N ILE A 5 40.53 -10.95 -58.13
CA ILE A 5 41.19 -9.66 -58.34
C ILE A 5 41.29 -8.86 -57.03
N ALA A 6 40.28 -8.99 -56.15
CA ALA A 6 40.24 -8.30 -54.86
C ALA A 6 41.25 -8.88 -53.83
N PRO A 7 41.83 -8.03 -52.95
CA PRO A 7 42.66 -8.51 -51.85
C PRO A 7 41.83 -9.33 -50.84
N PRO A 8 42.44 -10.32 -50.16
CA PRO A 8 41.78 -11.06 -49.08
C PRO A 8 41.53 -10.16 -47.85
N ILE A 9 40.43 -10.43 -47.13
CA ILE A 9 40.06 -9.72 -45.89
C ILE A 9 40.32 -10.64 -44.69
N PHE A 10 40.98 -10.11 -43.69
CA PHE A 10 41.40 -10.73 -42.43
C PHE A 10 40.79 -9.98 -41.24
N GLN A 11 40.82 -10.58 -40.05
CA GLN A 11 40.39 -9.91 -38.80
C GLN A 11 41.37 -8.83 -38.34
N ASP A 12 42.62 -8.91 -38.79
CA ASP A 12 43.69 -7.95 -38.46
C ASP A 12 43.70 -6.81 -39.49
N GLU A 13 43.45 -5.59 -39.01
CA GLU A 13 43.38 -4.37 -39.82
C GLU A 13 44.72 -4.00 -40.46
N GLU A 14 45.85 -4.24 -39.77
CA GLU A 14 47.18 -4.02 -40.30
C GLU A 14 47.45 -4.98 -41.47
N LYS A 15 47.04 -6.24 -41.29
CA LYS A 15 47.15 -7.29 -42.32
C LYS A 15 46.30 -6.99 -43.55
N ASN A 16 45.11 -6.41 -43.38
CA ASN A 16 44.25 -5.95 -44.48
C ASN A 16 44.87 -4.80 -45.25
N ARG A 17 45.45 -3.82 -44.55
CA ARG A 17 46.14 -2.69 -45.17
C ARG A 17 47.31 -3.16 -46.05
N ILE A 18 48.16 -4.03 -45.51
CA ILE A 18 49.32 -4.57 -46.25
C ILE A 18 48.84 -5.41 -47.44
N ALA A 19 47.79 -6.23 -47.28
CA ALA A 19 47.24 -7.04 -48.35
C ALA A 19 46.65 -6.19 -49.49
N ALA A 20 45.98 -5.08 -49.18
CA ALA A 20 45.45 -4.16 -50.19
C ALA A 20 46.55 -3.49 -51.01
N LEU A 21 47.60 -3.00 -50.35
CA LEU A 21 48.75 -2.38 -51.02
C LEU A 21 49.55 -3.40 -51.85
N LEU A 22 49.84 -4.56 -51.27
CA LEU A 22 50.52 -5.65 -51.95
C LEU A 22 49.73 -6.14 -53.17
N ASN A 23 48.40 -6.22 -53.08
CA ASN A 23 47.55 -6.59 -54.22
C ASN A 23 47.66 -5.61 -55.40
N SER A 24 47.69 -4.30 -55.12
CA SER A 24 47.84 -3.28 -56.15
C SER A 24 49.22 -3.36 -56.83
N ILE A 25 50.27 -3.56 -56.02
CA ILE A 25 51.65 -3.73 -56.50
C ILE A 25 51.76 -4.98 -57.38
N LEU A 26 51.27 -6.13 -56.89
CA LEU A 26 51.34 -7.40 -57.61
C LEU A 26 50.64 -7.34 -58.96
N TRP A 27 49.43 -6.78 -59.04
CA TRP A 27 48.74 -6.66 -60.33
C TRP A 27 49.45 -5.70 -61.29
N THR A 28 50.01 -4.60 -60.79
CA THR A 28 50.81 -3.67 -61.60
C THR A 28 52.03 -4.38 -62.19
N VAL A 29 52.76 -5.12 -61.36
CA VAL A 29 53.93 -5.91 -61.76
C VAL A 29 53.56 -7.01 -62.74
N ILE A 30 52.48 -7.75 -62.50
CA ILE A 30 52.02 -8.83 -63.37
C ILE A 30 51.61 -8.28 -64.73
N VAL A 31 50.79 -7.23 -64.79
CA VAL A 31 50.27 -6.70 -66.06
C VAL A 31 51.37 -6.03 -66.87
N ILE A 32 52.11 -5.09 -66.28
CA ILE A 32 53.17 -4.35 -66.98
C ILE A 32 54.35 -5.26 -67.30
N GLY A 33 54.74 -6.12 -66.35
CA GLY A 33 55.83 -7.06 -66.53
C GLY A 33 55.53 -8.11 -67.61
N SER A 34 54.29 -8.61 -67.68
CA SER A 34 53.90 -9.56 -68.75
C SER A 34 53.94 -8.88 -70.11
N LEU A 35 53.46 -7.64 -70.20
CA LEU A 35 53.51 -6.87 -71.44
C LEU A 35 54.97 -6.64 -71.88
N TYR A 36 55.85 -6.22 -70.97
CA TYR A 36 57.27 -6.02 -71.28
C TYR A 36 57.96 -7.32 -71.70
N THR A 37 57.68 -8.43 -71.01
CA THR A 37 58.25 -9.76 -71.32
C THR A 37 57.92 -10.18 -72.75
N VAL A 38 56.71 -9.90 -73.22
CA VAL A 38 56.28 -10.25 -74.58
C VAL A 38 56.82 -9.26 -75.61
N VAL A 39 56.87 -7.96 -75.31
CA VAL A 39 57.16 -6.92 -76.31
C VAL A 39 58.67 -6.66 -76.48
N ALA A 40 59.43 -6.66 -75.39
CA ALA A 40 60.83 -6.24 -75.38
C ALA A 40 61.78 -7.11 -76.25
N PRO A 41 61.61 -8.45 -76.35
CA PRO A 41 62.43 -9.26 -77.25
C PRO A 41 62.29 -8.88 -78.72
N PHE A 42 61.07 -8.55 -79.16
CA PHE A 42 60.77 -8.30 -80.57
C PHE A 42 61.02 -6.84 -80.98
N LEU A 43 60.66 -5.87 -80.13
CA LEU A 43 60.80 -4.45 -80.46
C LEU A 43 62.15 -3.87 -80.09
N LEU A 44 62.77 -4.36 -79.01
CA LEU A 44 63.98 -3.76 -78.43
C LEU A 44 65.21 -4.69 -78.49
N GLY A 45 65.04 -5.96 -78.90
CA GLY A 45 66.10 -6.97 -78.89
C GLY A 45 66.55 -7.39 -77.48
N GLN A 46 65.78 -7.06 -76.45
CA GLN A 46 66.17 -7.24 -75.03
C GLN A 46 65.75 -8.60 -74.48
N MET A 47 66.25 -9.70 -75.04
CA MET A 47 65.85 -11.06 -74.63
C MET A 47 66.18 -11.38 -73.16
N PHE A 48 67.35 -10.98 -72.67
CA PHE A 48 67.78 -11.25 -71.29
C PHE A 48 66.92 -10.51 -70.26
N SER A 49 66.70 -9.21 -70.47
CA SER A 49 65.86 -8.37 -69.60
C SER A 49 64.39 -8.83 -69.57
N ALA A 50 63.88 -9.33 -70.71
CA ALA A 50 62.57 -9.94 -70.79
C ALA A 50 62.47 -11.24 -69.96
N ALA A 51 63.50 -12.10 -70.00
CA ALA A 51 63.54 -13.33 -69.21
C ALA A 51 63.59 -13.05 -67.69
N LEU A 52 64.36 -12.05 -67.28
CA LEU A 52 64.38 -11.58 -65.88
C LEU A 52 63.01 -11.04 -65.45
N THR A 53 62.35 -10.24 -66.30
CA THR A 53 61.02 -9.72 -66.01
C THR A 53 59.96 -10.83 -65.94
N ALA A 54 60.05 -11.84 -66.80
CA ALA A 54 59.20 -13.03 -66.73
C ALA A 54 59.30 -13.74 -65.37
N THR A 55 60.52 -13.80 -64.82
CA THR A 55 60.78 -14.36 -63.49
C THR A 55 60.13 -13.52 -62.39
N VAL A 56 60.21 -12.19 -62.46
CA VAL A 56 59.51 -11.28 -61.52
C VAL A 56 58.00 -11.49 -61.58
N VAL A 57 57.42 -11.61 -62.78
CA VAL A 57 55.99 -11.87 -62.98
C VAL A 57 55.60 -13.21 -62.34
N PHE A 58 56.40 -14.26 -62.58
CA PHE A 58 56.16 -15.58 -62.00
C PHE A 58 56.18 -15.55 -60.47
N VAL A 59 57.18 -14.89 -59.86
CA VAL A 59 57.23 -14.72 -58.40
C VAL A 59 56.06 -13.88 -57.89
N SER A 60 55.63 -12.86 -58.64
CA SER A 60 54.46 -12.05 -58.28
C SER A 60 53.17 -12.88 -58.23
N VAL A 61 53.01 -13.84 -59.15
CA VAL A 61 51.89 -14.79 -59.10
C VAL A 61 51.98 -15.68 -57.85
N ILE A 62 53.17 -16.17 -57.50
CA ILE A 62 53.38 -16.98 -56.28
C ILE A 62 53.08 -16.16 -55.02
N ALA A 63 53.61 -14.95 -54.93
CA ALA A 63 53.35 -14.03 -53.83
C ALA A 63 51.85 -13.74 -53.70
N ARG A 64 51.13 -13.60 -54.82
CA ARG A 64 49.66 -13.45 -54.83
C ARG A 64 48.96 -14.65 -54.21
N ILE A 65 49.36 -15.87 -54.59
CA ILE A 65 48.79 -17.11 -54.04
C ILE A 65 49.06 -17.21 -52.54
N LEU A 66 50.27 -16.88 -52.08
CA LEU A 66 50.62 -16.88 -50.65
C LEU A 66 49.83 -15.84 -49.85
N MET A 67 49.62 -14.66 -50.44
CA MET A 67 48.77 -13.63 -49.84
C MET A 67 47.32 -14.12 -49.69
N MET A 68 46.77 -14.80 -50.71
CA MET A 68 45.42 -15.41 -50.65
C MET A 68 45.32 -16.52 -49.61
N ARG A 69 46.40 -17.24 -49.32
CA ARG A 69 46.48 -18.25 -48.25
C ARG A 69 46.67 -17.66 -46.85
N GLY A 70 46.77 -16.33 -46.73
CA GLY A 70 46.83 -15.63 -45.46
C GLY A 70 48.24 -15.27 -44.97
N SER A 71 49.29 -15.57 -45.74
CA SER A 71 50.68 -15.26 -45.40
C SER A 71 51.15 -13.96 -46.05
N VAL A 72 50.50 -12.84 -45.73
CA VAL A 72 50.70 -11.53 -46.40
C VAL A 72 52.12 -10.99 -46.27
N ARG A 73 52.70 -10.99 -45.06
CA ARG A 73 54.08 -10.51 -44.85
C ARG A 73 55.12 -11.38 -45.57
N LEU A 74 54.93 -12.70 -45.57
CA LEU A 74 55.79 -13.63 -46.29
C LEU A 74 55.72 -13.39 -47.81
N ALA A 75 54.52 -13.17 -48.34
CA ALA A 75 54.33 -12.82 -49.75
C ALA A 75 55.06 -11.52 -50.13
N ALA A 76 54.98 -10.48 -49.29
CA ALA A 76 55.72 -9.23 -49.49
C ALA A 76 57.24 -9.45 -49.45
N MET A 77 57.76 -10.20 -48.48
CA MET A 77 59.19 -10.51 -48.38
C MET A 77 59.70 -11.28 -49.59
N ILE A 78 58.96 -12.30 -50.05
CA ILE A 78 59.35 -13.10 -51.23
C ILE A 78 59.37 -12.24 -52.48
N LEU A 79 58.37 -11.38 -52.67
CA LEU A 79 58.31 -10.45 -53.81
C LEU A 79 59.52 -9.51 -53.81
N LEU A 80 59.81 -8.87 -52.68
CA LEU A 80 60.91 -7.92 -52.54
C LEU A 80 62.26 -8.61 -52.73
N ALA A 81 62.47 -9.76 -52.09
CA ALA A 81 63.71 -10.52 -52.22
C ALA A 81 63.94 -10.98 -53.66
N ALA A 82 62.90 -11.47 -54.36
CA ALA A 82 63.04 -11.86 -55.75
C ALA A 82 63.36 -10.67 -56.67
N PHE A 83 62.73 -9.52 -56.43
CA PHE A 83 63.01 -8.31 -57.20
C PHE A 83 64.45 -7.84 -56.97
N ASP A 84 64.92 -7.81 -55.72
CA ASP A 84 66.32 -7.48 -55.40
C ASP A 84 67.30 -8.47 -56.04
N ILE A 85 67.08 -9.78 -55.91
CA ILE A 85 67.94 -10.81 -56.52
C ILE A 85 68.04 -10.62 -58.03
N ILE A 86 66.91 -10.30 -58.69
CA ILE A 86 66.87 -10.08 -60.14
C ILE A 86 67.60 -8.79 -60.53
N LEU A 87 67.48 -7.72 -59.75
CA LEU A 87 68.25 -6.49 -59.96
C LEU A 87 69.74 -6.72 -59.76
N ILE A 88 70.13 -7.47 -58.73
CA ILE A 88 71.53 -7.84 -58.45
C ILE A 88 72.12 -8.65 -59.60
N ALA A 89 71.40 -9.65 -60.09
CA ALA A 89 71.81 -10.44 -61.25
C ALA A 89 71.92 -9.56 -62.51
N SER A 90 71.00 -8.61 -62.69
CA SER A 90 71.06 -7.64 -63.79
C SER A 90 72.29 -6.73 -63.70
N ILE A 91 72.64 -6.24 -62.51
CA ILE A 91 73.83 -5.43 -62.26
C ILE A 91 75.11 -6.22 -62.57
N ALA A 92 75.17 -7.49 -62.17
CA ALA A 92 76.33 -8.36 -62.39
C ALA A 92 76.62 -8.67 -63.87
N VAL A 93 75.58 -8.70 -64.71
CA VAL A 93 75.67 -9.11 -66.13
C VAL A 93 75.78 -7.89 -67.07
N SER A 94 75.47 -6.69 -66.58
CA SER A 94 75.55 -5.41 -67.30
C SER A 94 76.76 -4.57 -66.85
N ASP A 95 76.78 -3.25 -67.10
CA ASP A 95 77.89 -2.34 -66.78
C ASP A 95 78.05 -2.03 -65.26
N GLY A 96 77.69 -2.98 -64.40
CA GLY A 96 77.85 -2.88 -62.95
C GLY A 96 77.06 -1.73 -62.33
N VAL A 97 77.66 -1.06 -61.35
CA VAL A 97 77.04 0.03 -60.55
C VAL A 97 76.70 1.26 -61.40
N THR A 98 77.26 1.38 -62.61
CA THR A 98 76.96 2.49 -63.53
C THR A 98 75.70 2.25 -64.37
N GLY A 99 75.17 1.02 -64.37
CA GLY A 99 73.96 0.64 -65.09
C GLY A 99 72.66 1.16 -64.47
N ALA A 100 71.62 1.30 -65.30
CA ALA A 100 70.30 1.77 -64.87
C ALA A 100 69.65 0.89 -63.77
N SER A 101 70.00 -0.40 -63.72
CA SER A 101 69.50 -1.37 -62.74
C SER A 101 69.86 -1.03 -61.29
N TYR A 102 70.95 -0.29 -61.05
CA TYR A 102 71.36 0.11 -59.70
C TYR A 102 70.39 1.11 -59.06
N PHE A 103 69.89 2.08 -59.82
CA PHE A 103 68.91 3.06 -59.34
C PHE A 103 67.60 2.40 -58.88
N SER A 104 67.27 1.23 -59.45
CA SER A 104 66.09 0.46 -59.08
C SER A 104 66.20 -0.21 -57.70
N LEU A 105 67.40 -0.31 -57.10
CA LEU A 105 67.57 -0.82 -55.73
C LEU A 105 67.08 0.17 -54.65
N THR A 106 67.08 1.48 -54.93
CA THR A 106 66.48 2.46 -54.01
C THR A 106 64.96 2.30 -53.95
N LEU A 107 64.36 1.81 -55.04
CA LEU A 107 62.93 1.61 -55.12
C LEU A 107 62.45 0.43 -54.26
N THR A 108 63.23 -0.65 -54.15
CA THR A 108 62.88 -1.78 -53.28
C THR A 108 62.89 -1.41 -51.81
N VAL A 109 63.77 -0.48 -51.40
CA VAL A 109 63.76 0.11 -50.06
C VAL A 109 62.45 0.85 -49.78
N VAL A 110 61.98 1.66 -50.73
CA VAL A 110 60.69 2.37 -50.60
C VAL A 110 59.54 1.37 -50.46
N PHE A 111 59.52 0.30 -51.26
CA PHE A 111 58.46 -0.71 -51.17
C PHE A 111 58.54 -1.56 -49.92
N ALA A 112 59.73 -1.85 -49.41
CA ALA A 112 59.88 -2.48 -48.09
C ALA A 112 59.35 -1.58 -46.98
N GLY A 113 59.53 -0.27 -47.08
CA GLY A 113 58.92 0.68 -46.14
C GLY A 113 57.40 0.63 -46.14
N VAL A 114 56.80 0.58 -47.34
CA VAL A 114 55.34 0.53 -47.52
C VAL A 114 54.76 -0.82 -47.07
N LEU A 115 55.44 -1.93 -47.37
CA LEU A 115 54.89 -3.28 -47.17
C LEU A 115 55.30 -3.94 -45.85
N LEU A 116 56.52 -3.70 -45.38
CA LEU A 116 57.12 -4.32 -44.20
C LEU A 116 57.39 -3.33 -43.07
N GLY A 117 57.08 -2.04 -43.28
CA GLY A 117 57.29 -0.97 -42.33
C GLY A 117 58.73 -0.47 -42.28
N GLY A 118 59.00 0.50 -41.41
CA GLY A 118 60.31 1.17 -41.33
C GLY A 118 61.49 0.21 -41.10
N ARG A 119 61.30 -0.82 -40.27
CA ARG A 119 62.34 -1.85 -40.04
C ARG A 119 62.71 -2.58 -41.33
N GLY A 120 61.74 -2.96 -42.15
CA GLY A 120 61.98 -3.61 -43.44
C GLY A 120 62.73 -2.71 -44.43
N ALA A 121 62.39 -1.42 -44.49
CA ALA A 121 63.11 -0.44 -45.32
C ALA A 121 64.58 -0.32 -44.91
N TYR A 122 64.87 -0.15 -43.61
CA TYR A 122 66.25 -0.05 -43.14
C TYR A 122 67.05 -1.33 -43.41
N THR A 123 66.45 -2.51 -43.20
CA THR A 123 67.10 -3.79 -43.50
C THR A 123 67.49 -3.89 -44.97
N LEU A 124 66.57 -3.60 -45.90
CA LEU A 124 66.90 -3.63 -47.33
C LEU A 124 67.86 -2.53 -47.74
N ALA A 125 67.78 -1.33 -47.14
CA ALA A 125 68.70 -0.24 -47.44
C ALA A 125 70.15 -0.63 -47.10
N VAL A 126 70.36 -1.24 -45.94
CA VAL A 126 71.69 -1.75 -45.53
C VAL A 126 72.15 -2.85 -46.47
N ILE A 127 71.29 -3.82 -46.79
CA ILE A 127 71.61 -4.92 -47.72
C ILE A 127 72.02 -4.36 -49.09
N ASN A 128 71.21 -3.48 -49.68
CA ASN A 128 71.46 -2.91 -51.00
C ASN A 128 72.72 -2.04 -51.03
N THR A 129 73.00 -1.32 -49.93
CA THR A 129 74.23 -0.52 -49.78
C THR A 129 75.46 -1.42 -49.74
N LEU A 130 75.43 -2.49 -48.94
CA LEU A 130 76.54 -3.45 -48.85
C LEU A 130 76.78 -4.17 -50.17
N ILE A 131 75.72 -4.52 -50.89
CA ILE A 131 75.80 -5.16 -52.20
C ILE A 131 76.41 -4.19 -53.23
N GLY A 132 75.96 -2.93 -53.24
CA GLY A 132 76.53 -1.90 -54.10
C GLY A 132 78.02 -1.67 -53.85
N LEU A 133 78.42 -1.61 -52.57
CA LEU A 133 79.82 -1.50 -52.16
C LEU A 133 80.63 -2.73 -52.57
N GLY A 134 80.06 -3.93 -52.47
CA GLY A 134 80.65 -5.16 -52.96
C GLY A 134 80.91 -5.12 -54.48
N PHE A 135 79.92 -4.74 -55.28
CA PHE A 135 80.09 -4.59 -56.73
C PHE A 135 81.16 -3.56 -57.08
N MET A 136 81.25 -2.46 -56.33
CA MET A 136 82.26 -1.42 -56.55
C MET A 136 83.67 -1.90 -56.22
N VAL A 137 83.85 -2.62 -55.09
CA VAL A 137 85.16 -3.14 -54.66
C VAL A 137 85.67 -4.25 -55.57
N PHE A 138 84.78 -5.12 -56.05
CA PHE A 138 85.15 -6.26 -56.90
C PHE A 138 84.96 -5.99 -58.39
N GLN A 139 84.78 -4.72 -58.80
CA GLN A 139 84.43 -4.37 -60.17
C GLN A 139 85.42 -4.92 -61.21
N ASP A 140 86.73 -4.84 -60.92
CA ASP A 140 87.80 -5.32 -61.81
C ASP A 140 87.94 -6.85 -61.82
N SER A 141 87.30 -7.56 -60.87
CA SER A 141 87.30 -9.02 -60.76
C SER A 141 86.04 -9.66 -61.36
N LEU A 142 85.05 -8.86 -61.75
CA LEU A 142 83.83 -9.36 -62.39
C LEU A 142 84.12 -9.74 -63.86
N PRO A 143 83.39 -10.71 -64.42
CA PRO A 143 83.45 -11.00 -65.85
C PRO A 143 83.19 -9.72 -66.65
N THR A 144 83.82 -9.59 -67.81
CA THR A 144 83.45 -8.52 -68.76
C THR A 144 81.95 -8.60 -69.02
N ALA A 145 81.29 -7.43 -69.05
CA ALA A 145 79.84 -7.35 -69.17
C ALA A 145 79.38 -8.20 -70.37
N LEU A 146 78.57 -9.22 -70.08
CA LEU A 146 78.01 -10.13 -71.08
C LEU A 146 77.08 -9.38 -72.05
N ILE A 147 76.58 -8.22 -71.62
CA ILE A 147 75.67 -7.35 -72.37
C ILE A 147 76.25 -5.93 -72.36
N PRO A 148 77.04 -5.55 -73.38
CA PRO A 148 77.58 -4.20 -73.51
C PRO A 148 76.43 -3.18 -73.61
N GLN A 149 76.43 -2.15 -72.78
CA GLN A 149 75.41 -1.10 -72.91
C GLN A 149 75.78 -0.13 -74.02
N SER A 150 74.98 -0.13 -75.09
CA SER A 150 74.96 1.02 -75.99
C SER A 150 74.18 2.17 -75.31
N PRO A 151 74.41 3.44 -75.69
CA PRO A 151 73.60 4.56 -75.20
C PRO A 151 72.08 4.33 -75.37
N ILE A 152 71.68 3.64 -76.44
CA ILE A 152 70.27 3.31 -76.73
C ILE A 152 69.75 2.21 -75.77
N THR A 153 70.55 1.18 -75.48
CA THR A 153 70.19 0.10 -74.54
C THR A 153 70.10 0.63 -73.11
N TYR A 154 71.03 1.51 -72.73
CA TYR A 154 71.02 2.20 -71.45
C TYR A 154 69.78 3.09 -71.30
N PHE A 155 69.49 3.94 -72.29
CA PHE A 155 68.33 4.83 -72.25
C PHE A 155 67.01 4.06 -72.23
N SER A 156 66.87 2.99 -73.03
CA SER A 156 65.65 2.19 -73.08
C SER A 156 65.40 1.41 -71.78
N SER A 157 66.45 0.84 -71.16
CA SER A 157 66.33 0.19 -69.85
C SER A 157 65.98 1.20 -68.75
N LEU A 158 66.64 2.36 -68.72
CA LEU A 158 66.32 3.45 -67.80
C LEU A 158 64.87 3.91 -67.95
N ALA A 159 64.39 4.12 -69.18
CA ALA A 159 63.01 4.50 -69.43
C ALA A 159 62.01 3.47 -68.89
N VAL A 160 62.25 2.17 -69.11
CA VAL A 160 61.41 1.09 -68.58
C VAL A 160 61.39 1.12 -67.06
N TYR A 161 62.54 1.27 -66.39
CA TYR A 161 62.60 1.38 -64.94
C TYR A 161 61.85 2.62 -64.42
N VAL A 162 61.99 3.77 -65.07
CA VAL A 162 61.27 5.00 -64.71
C VAL A 162 59.76 4.84 -64.87
N PHE A 163 59.29 4.27 -65.99
CA PHE A 163 57.86 4.02 -66.22
C PHE A 163 57.29 3.01 -65.23
N PHE A 164 58.02 1.93 -64.96
CA PHE A 164 57.63 0.93 -63.99
C PHE A 164 57.55 1.52 -62.57
N THR A 165 58.53 2.35 -62.21
CA THR A 165 58.56 3.09 -60.94
C THR A 165 57.37 4.03 -60.82
N ALA A 166 57.08 4.81 -61.86
CA ALA A 166 55.95 5.75 -61.88
C ALA A 166 54.62 5.01 -61.73
N ALA A 167 54.43 3.88 -62.44
CA ALA A 167 53.23 3.06 -62.34
C ALA A 167 53.03 2.50 -60.92
N LEU A 168 54.13 2.07 -60.28
CA LEU A 168 54.07 1.46 -58.96
C LEU A 168 53.87 2.48 -57.84
N LEU A 169 54.47 3.68 -57.97
CA LEU A 169 54.19 4.83 -57.11
C LEU A 169 52.73 5.28 -57.26
N HIS A 170 52.19 5.33 -58.47
CA HIS A 170 50.79 5.66 -58.72
C HIS A 170 49.83 4.64 -58.08
N ALA A 171 50.11 3.34 -58.23
CA ALA A 171 49.36 2.27 -57.59
C ALA A 171 49.37 2.38 -56.05
N SER A 172 50.51 2.74 -55.47
CA SER A 172 50.65 2.94 -54.02
C SER A 172 49.91 4.20 -53.54
N ALA A 173 50.02 5.31 -54.28
CA ALA A 173 49.34 6.56 -53.96
C ALA A 173 47.81 6.43 -54.04
N THR A 174 47.29 5.73 -55.05
CA THR A 174 45.86 5.46 -55.18
C THR A 174 45.34 4.52 -54.09
N GLY A 175 46.12 3.50 -53.71
CA GLY A 175 45.83 2.65 -52.56
C GLY A 175 45.74 3.44 -51.25
N PHE A 176 46.73 4.31 -51.00
CA PHE A 176 46.76 5.18 -49.82
C PHE A 176 45.60 6.17 -49.80
N GLY A 177 45.26 6.78 -50.94
CA GLY A 177 44.11 7.68 -51.07
C GLY A 177 42.78 7.02 -50.71
N LYS A 178 42.55 5.77 -51.15
CA LYS A 178 41.35 5.00 -50.78
C LYS A 178 41.29 4.67 -49.29
N LEU A 179 42.41 4.28 -48.69
CA LEU A 179 42.53 4.05 -47.25
C LEU A 179 42.19 5.31 -46.45
N LEU A 180 42.75 6.46 -46.85
CA LEU A 180 42.50 7.73 -46.17
C LEU A 180 41.04 8.18 -46.30
N ALA A 181 40.41 7.95 -47.46
CA ALA A 181 38.99 8.24 -47.67
C ALA A 181 38.10 7.37 -46.78
N ASN A 182 38.36 6.06 -46.71
CA ASN A 182 37.62 5.14 -45.82
C ASN A 182 37.79 5.51 -44.35
N PHE A 183 39.00 5.90 -43.94
CA PHE A 183 39.27 6.32 -42.57
C PHE A 183 38.49 7.59 -42.21
N ARG A 184 38.47 8.59 -43.10
CA ARG A 184 37.67 9.81 -42.92
C ARG A 184 36.19 9.49 -42.80
N ALA A 185 35.65 8.66 -43.69
CA ALA A 185 34.24 8.25 -43.64
C ALA A 185 33.89 7.53 -42.33
N ALA A 186 34.75 6.61 -41.86
CA ALA A 186 34.56 5.93 -40.58
C ALA A 186 34.62 6.91 -39.38
N GLN A 187 35.52 7.90 -39.43
CA GLN A 187 35.62 8.92 -38.41
C GLN A 187 34.39 9.83 -38.38
N ASP A 188 33.84 10.20 -39.53
CA ASP A 188 32.62 10.99 -39.66
C ASP A 188 31.41 10.20 -39.10
N GLU A 189 31.30 8.91 -39.43
CA GLU A 189 30.26 8.02 -38.91
C GLU A 189 30.34 7.87 -37.39
N LEU A 190 31.54 7.64 -36.84
CA LEU A 190 31.76 7.58 -35.40
C LEU A 190 31.36 8.89 -34.70
N THR A 191 31.69 10.03 -35.31
CA THR A 191 31.35 11.34 -34.77
C THR A 191 29.83 11.55 -34.77
N ALA A 192 29.14 11.17 -35.85
CA ALA A 192 27.69 11.23 -35.93
C ALA A 192 27.02 10.32 -34.89
N LYS A 193 27.53 9.10 -34.71
CA LYS A 193 27.03 8.15 -33.70
C LYS A 193 27.27 8.63 -32.27
N ASN A 194 28.41 9.24 -31.99
CA ASN A 194 28.67 9.85 -30.69
C ASN A 194 27.71 11.00 -30.39
N LEU A 195 27.39 11.83 -31.39
CA LEU A 195 26.40 12.90 -31.22
C LEU A 195 24.99 12.36 -30.98
N GLU A 196 24.60 11.29 -31.69
CA GLU A 196 23.32 10.59 -31.48
C GLU A 196 23.22 10.01 -30.06
N LEU A 197 24.28 9.35 -29.58
CA LEU A 197 24.36 8.83 -28.22
C LEU A 197 24.26 9.94 -27.17
N GLN A 198 24.96 11.05 -27.36
CA GLN A 198 24.88 12.19 -26.45
C GLN A 198 23.47 12.77 -26.37
N LYS A 199 22.78 12.89 -27.51
CA LYS A 199 21.38 13.34 -27.54
C LYS A 199 20.46 12.35 -26.84
N PHE A 200 20.63 11.05 -27.07
CA PHE A 200 19.85 10.01 -26.42
C PHE A 200 20.05 10.00 -24.90
N THR A 201 21.30 10.12 -24.43
CA THR A 201 21.60 10.20 -23.00
C THR A 201 20.97 11.43 -22.36
N ALA A 202 21.07 12.60 -23.00
CA ALA A 202 20.46 13.83 -22.49
C ALA A 202 18.92 13.74 -22.42
N ASP A 203 18.29 13.15 -23.44
CA ASP A 203 16.84 12.93 -23.46
C ASP A 203 16.38 11.95 -22.38
N LEU A 204 17.15 10.88 -22.17
CA LEU A 204 16.89 9.90 -21.12
C LEU A 204 17.04 10.51 -19.73
N GLU A 205 18.09 11.30 -19.49
CA GLU A 205 18.31 12.01 -18.23
C GLU A 205 17.16 12.98 -17.93
N SER A 206 16.71 13.75 -18.92
CA SER A 206 15.56 14.65 -18.80
C SER A 206 14.27 13.88 -18.48
N THR A 207 14.03 12.77 -19.18
CA THR A 207 12.85 11.93 -18.96
C THR A 207 12.85 11.29 -17.56
N ILE A 208 14.00 10.77 -17.11
CA ILE A 208 14.16 10.21 -15.77
C ILE A 208 13.92 11.30 -14.72
N ALA A 209 14.53 12.48 -14.88
CA ALA A 209 14.34 13.59 -13.94
C ALA A 209 12.86 14.01 -13.84
N ALA A 210 12.16 14.13 -14.99
CA ALA A 210 10.74 14.46 -15.03
C ALA A 210 9.87 13.39 -14.33
N ARG A 211 10.12 12.10 -14.60
CA ARG A 211 9.39 10.99 -13.97
C ARG A 211 9.67 10.87 -12.47
N THR A 212 10.90 11.08 -12.04
CA THR A 212 11.25 11.08 -10.61
C THR A 212 10.53 12.21 -9.89
N ALA A 213 10.49 13.42 -10.45
CA ALA A 213 9.76 14.54 -9.87
C ALA A 213 8.24 14.28 -9.78
N GLU A 214 7.65 13.68 -10.82
CA GLU A 214 6.23 13.27 -10.83
C GLU A 214 5.94 12.22 -9.73
N LEU A 215 6.78 11.18 -9.63
CA LEU A 215 6.64 10.11 -8.65
C LEU A 215 6.77 10.64 -7.21
N GLU A 216 7.73 11.54 -6.97
CA GLU A 216 7.89 12.18 -5.67
C GLU A 216 6.68 13.04 -5.30
N ALA A 217 6.11 13.78 -6.24
CA ALA A 217 4.91 14.56 -6.02
C ALA A 217 3.72 13.66 -5.67
N ALA A 218 3.54 12.54 -6.39
CA ALA A 218 2.50 11.55 -6.12
C ALA A 218 2.70 10.88 -4.75
N ASN A 219 3.92 10.49 -4.39
CA ASN A 219 4.24 9.89 -3.09
C ASN A 219 3.95 10.86 -1.94
N ARG A 220 4.36 12.14 -2.06
CA ARG A 220 4.02 13.16 -1.06
C ARG A 220 2.50 13.31 -0.89
N GLY A 221 1.74 13.23 -1.98
CA GLY A 221 0.27 13.23 -1.93
C GLY A 221 -0.31 11.99 -1.24
N ASN A 222 0.26 10.81 -1.49
CA ASN A 222 -0.17 9.57 -0.83
C ASN A 222 0.14 9.58 0.67
N GLU A 223 1.34 10.02 1.07
CA GLU A 223 1.73 10.10 2.49
C GLU A 223 0.83 11.05 3.28
N ARG A 224 0.45 12.20 2.70
CA ARG A 224 -0.49 13.13 3.33
C ARG A 224 -1.85 12.48 3.58
N ARG A 225 -2.40 11.79 2.58
CA ARG A 225 -3.67 11.06 2.71
C ARG A 225 -3.59 9.92 3.71
N ALA A 226 -2.49 9.18 3.74
CA ALA A 226 -2.28 8.12 4.71
C ALA A 226 -2.28 8.66 6.15
N LYS A 227 -1.61 9.78 6.41
CA LYS A 227 -1.61 10.45 7.73
C LYS A 227 -3.02 10.90 8.13
N GLN A 228 -3.79 11.47 7.20
CA GLN A 228 -5.18 11.85 7.44
C GLN A 228 -6.05 10.63 7.80
N PHE A 229 -5.92 9.52 7.09
CA PHE A 229 -6.65 8.29 7.42
C PHE A 229 -6.24 7.69 8.77
N GLU A 230 -4.94 7.70 9.09
CA GLU A 230 -4.47 7.20 10.39
C GLU A 230 -5.07 8.00 11.55
N ALA A 231 -5.17 9.32 11.38
CA ALA A 231 -5.80 10.21 12.33
C ALA A 231 -7.29 9.93 12.51
N ILE A 232 -8.04 9.81 11.41
CA ILE A 232 -9.47 9.44 11.44
C ILE A 232 -9.65 8.10 12.17
N ALA A 233 -8.86 7.09 11.82
CA ALA A 233 -8.92 5.77 12.46
C ALA A 233 -8.56 5.80 13.96
N ARG A 234 -7.73 6.75 14.40
CA ARG A 234 -7.43 6.97 15.82
C ARG A 234 -8.65 7.56 16.55
N ILE A 235 -9.29 8.57 15.97
CA ILE A 235 -10.52 9.18 16.51
C ILE A 235 -11.64 8.14 16.57
N SER A 236 -11.88 7.38 15.50
CA SER A 236 -12.89 6.32 15.48
C SER A 236 -12.65 5.22 16.53
N ARG A 237 -11.39 4.90 16.84
CA ARG A 237 -11.07 3.94 17.93
C ARG A 237 -11.37 4.53 19.30
N ALA A 238 -11.03 5.79 19.55
CA ALA A 238 -11.35 6.46 20.80
C ALA A 238 -12.87 6.56 21.03
N ILE A 239 -13.62 6.82 19.95
CA ILE A 239 -15.08 6.83 19.94
C ILE A 239 -15.65 5.48 20.40
N ASN A 240 -15.17 4.37 19.83
CA ASN A 240 -15.70 3.04 20.14
C ASN A 240 -15.30 2.48 21.52
N GLN A 241 -14.32 3.07 22.20
CA GLN A 241 -13.85 2.60 23.51
C GLN A 241 -14.55 3.27 24.70
N THR A 242 -15.27 4.38 24.46
CA THR A 242 -15.89 5.17 25.53
C THR A 242 -17.37 4.82 25.64
N GLN A 243 -17.77 4.24 26.78
CA GLN A 243 -19.18 3.91 27.06
C GLN A 243 -19.96 5.09 27.65
N ASP A 244 -19.25 6.05 28.25
CA ASP A 244 -19.84 7.25 28.84
C ASP A 244 -20.13 8.29 27.75
N PHE A 245 -21.42 8.59 27.56
CA PHE A 245 -21.90 9.50 26.53
C PHE A 245 -21.30 10.90 26.64
N ASP A 246 -21.32 11.49 27.84
CA ASP A 246 -20.85 12.87 28.08
C ASP A 246 -19.34 12.99 27.84
N ARG A 247 -18.59 11.97 28.25
CA ARG A 247 -17.15 11.90 28.02
C ARG A 247 -16.82 11.70 26.55
N LEU A 248 -17.60 10.87 25.84
CA LEU A 248 -17.41 10.58 24.43
C LEU A 248 -17.56 11.84 23.56
N ILE A 249 -18.67 12.56 23.70
CA ILE A 249 -18.97 13.76 22.88
C ILE A 249 -17.94 14.88 23.12
N THR A 250 -17.48 15.03 24.37
CA THR A 250 -16.44 16.01 24.72
C THR A 250 -15.12 15.65 24.04
N LEU A 251 -14.68 14.40 24.18
CA LEU A 251 -13.45 13.89 23.58
C LEU A 251 -13.46 14.03 22.05
N VAL A 252 -14.59 13.76 21.40
CA VAL A 252 -14.76 13.94 19.95
C VAL A 252 -14.47 15.39 19.53
N THR A 253 -15.06 16.38 20.21
CA THR A 253 -14.85 17.78 19.85
C THR A 253 -13.39 18.22 20.07
N GLU A 254 -12.73 17.72 21.11
CA GLU A 254 -11.32 17.99 21.39
C GLU A 254 -10.42 17.39 20.29
N LEU A 255 -10.60 16.10 19.97
CA LEU A 255 -9.80 15.42 18.96
C LEU A 255 -9.99 16.00 17.56
N ILE A 256 -11.21 16.38 17.18
CA ILE A 256 -11.48 17.04 15.90
C ILE A 256 -10.76 18.38 15.82
N SER A 257 -10.81 19.18 16.88
CA SER A 257 -10.12 20.47 16.91
C SER A 257 -8.61 20.32 16.83
N GLU A 258 -8.00 19.42 17.62
CA GLU A 258 -6.56 19.20 17.64
C GLU A 258 -6.03 18.66 16.31
N GLN A 259 -6.74 17.69 15.72
CA GLN A 259 -6.26 16.99 14.54
C GLN A 259 -6.37 17.81 13.25
N PHE A 260 -7.39 18.67 13.15
CA PHE A 260 -7.64 19.52 11.98
C PHE A 260 -7.23 20.98 12.24
N ASN A 261 -6.61 21.29 13.38
CA ASN A 261 -6.20 22.64 13.80
C ASN A 261 -7.34 23.67 13.70
N LEU A 262 -8.52 23.29 14.20
CA LEU A 262 -9.72 24.10 14.11
C LEU A 262 -9.90 24.96 15.36
N TYR A 263 -10.41 26.18 15.16
CA TYR A 263 -10.68 27.13 16.24
C TYR A 263 -11.76 26.61 17.19
N HIS A 264 -12.81 26.03 16.63
CA HIS A 264 -13.93 25.50 17.38
C HIS A 264 -14.50 24.27 16.68
N ALA A 265 -14.87 23.28 17.49
CA ALA A 265 -15.72 22.17 17.14
C ALA A 265 -16.83 22.09 18.19
N GLY A 266 -18.07 21.90 17.73
CA GLY A 266 -19.26 21.80 18.55
C GLY A 266 -20.18 20.69 18.05
N VAL A 267 -20.79 19.95 18.96
CA VAL A 267 -21.83 18.96 18.62
C VAL A 267 -23.17 19.47 19.13
N PHE A 268 -24.14 19.54 18.23
CA PHE A 268 -25.52 19.85 18.52
C PHE A 268 -26.38 18.61 18.37
N LEU A 269 -27.34 18.40 19.28
CA LEU A 269 -28.38 17.39 19.14
C LEU A 269 -29.75 18.04 18.99
N LEU A 270 -30.63 17.39 18.24
CA LEU A 270 -32.01 17.85 18.15
C LEU A 270 -32.76 17.58 19.45
N ASP A 271 -33.60 18.52 19.86
CA ASP A 271 -34.51 18.31 20.99
C ASP A 271 -35.63 17.31 20.63
N ALA A 272 -36.37 16.85 21.63
CA ALA A 272 -37.39 15.81 21.46
C ALA A 272 -38.52 16.18 20.47
N ASN A 273 -38.72 17.49 20.22
CA ASN A 273 -39.76 18.00 19.33
C ASN A 273 -39.23 18.36 17.93
N ASN A 274 -37.93 18.19 17.67
CA ASN A 274 -37.26 18.65 16.45
C ASN A 274 -37.56 20.13 16.14
N GLU A 275 -37.51 20.99 17.17
CA GLU A 275 -37.64 22.44 17.04
C GLU A 275 -36.28 23.14 17.15
N TYR A 276 -35.39 22.62 17.99
CA TYR A 276 -34.10 23.23 18.29
C TYR A 276 -32.94 22.23 18.18
N ALA A 277 -31.81 22.69 17.63
CA ALA A 277 -30.51 22.07 17.77
C ALA A 277 -29.82 22.65 19.01
N VAL A 278 -29.58 21.83 20.03
CA VAL A 278 -29.01 22.21 21.33
C VAL A 278 -27.55 21.81 21.37
N LEU A 279 -26.66 22.75 21.71
CA LEU A 279 -25.23 22.47 21.86
C LEU A 279 -25.01 21.59 23.09
N ILE A 280 -24.40 20.41 22.90
CA ILE A 280 -24.14 19.42 23.96
C ILE A 280 -22.65 19.24 24.27
N ALA A 281 -21.76 19.52 23.31
CA ALA A 281 -20.32 19.45 23.50
C ALA A 281 -19.61 20.52 22.68
N ALA A 282 -18.49 21.00 23.20
CA ALA A 282 -17.64 21.98 22.53
C ALA A 282 -16.24 22.03 23.14
N ASN A 283 -15.22 22.19 22.30
CA ASN A 283 -13.83 22.26 22.76
C ASN A 283 -13.41 23.68 23.21
N SER A 284 -13.86 24.71 22.49
CA SER A 284 -13.33 26.08 22.58
C SER A 284 -13.84 26.82 23.81
N ALA A 285 -13.10 27.84 24.26
CA ALA A 285 -13.53 28.68 25.39
C ALA A 285 -14.88 29.38 25.14
N GLY A 286 -15.13 29.81 23.89
CA GLY A 286 -16.43 30.34 23.46
C GLY A 286 -17.52 29.28 23.50
N GLY A 287 -17.23 28.09 22.98
CA GLY A 287 -18.09 26.92 23.07
C GLY A 287 -18.48 26.55 24.49
N LYS A 288 -17.54 26.56 25.43
CA LYS A 288 -17.80 26.29 26.85
C LYS A 288 -18.74 27.32 27.49
N ARG A 289 -18.66 28.60 27.11
CA ARG A 289 -19.64 29.62 27.55
C ARG A 289 -21.02 29.37 26.95
N MET A 290 -21.08 28.98 25.68
CA MET A 290 -22.34 28.60 25.02
C MET A 290 -23.01 27.39 25.69
N LEU A 291 -22.23 26.37 26.05
CA LEU A 291 -22.71 25.21 26.81
C LEU A 291 -23.30 25.62 28.15
N ALA A 292 -22.59 26.45 28.92
CA ALA A 292 -23.03 26.88 30.26
C ALA A 292 -24.37 27.63 30.26
N ARG A 293 -24.74 28.27 29.14
CA ARG A 293 -26.03 28.97 28.97
C ARG A 293 -27.10 28.15 28.23
N GLY A 294 -26.85 26.88 27.91
CA GLY A 294 -27.77 26.02 27.18
C GLY A 294 -28.06 26.54 25.76
N HIS A 295 -27.02 26.94 25.03
CA HIS A 295 -27.16 27.51 23.69
C HIS A 295 -27.92 26.57 22.75
N LYS A 296 -28.92 27.11 22.05
CA LYS A 296 -29.77 26.38 21.11
C LYS A 296 -30.13 27.23 19.90
N LEU A 297 -30.26 26.60 18.76
CA LEU A 297 -30.56 27.21 17.47
C LEU A 297 -31.82 26.60 16.88
N ARG A 298 -32.70 27.43 16.32
CA ARG A 298 -33.95 26.93 15.75
C ARG A 298 -33.70 26.27 14.40
N ILE A 299 -34.25 25.07 14.23
CA ILE A 299 -34.05 24.25 13.03
C ILE A 299 -34.64 24.95 11.80
N GLY A 300 -33.91 24.93 10.69
CA GLY A 300 -34.27 25.50 9.39
C GLY A 300 -34.28 27.03 9.31
N GLN A 301 -34.10 27.75 10.42
CA GLN A 301 -34.29 29.21 10.48
C GLN A 301 -33.04 29.99 10.86
N THR A 302 -32.15 29.43 11.70
CA THR A 302 -31.05 30.21 12.31
C THR A 302 -29.69 29.57 12.04
N GLY A 303 -28.81 30.32 11.37
CA GLY A 303 -27.41 29.95 11.16
C GLY A 303 -27.19 28.73 10.27
N ILE A 304 -25.92 28.39 10.03
CA ILE A 304 -25.50 27.23 9.23
C ILE A 304 -25.94 25.95 9.93
N VAL A 305 -25.75 25.85 11.25
CA VAL A 305 -26.19 24.71 12.06
C VAL A 305 -27.69 24.46 11.94
N GLY A 306 -28.54 25.49 12.08
CA GLY A 306 -29.98 25.33 11.94
C GLY A 306 -30.40 24.90 10.53
N TYR A 307 -29.75 25.44 9.49
CA TYR A 307 -29.98 25.02 8.10
C TYR A 307 -29.62 23.54 7.87
N VAL A 308 -28.46 23.09 8.36
CA VAL A 308 -28.03 21.68 8.23
C VAL A 308 -28.96 20.75 9.01
N ALA A 309 -29.37 21.15 10.22
CA ALA A 309 -30.33 20.41 11.03
C ALA A 309 -31.67 20.18 10.30
N GLY A 310 -32.14 21.17 9.53
CA GLY A 310 -33.42 21.09 8.82
C GLY A 310 -33.35 20.45 7.44
N SER A 311 -32.23 20.60 6.73
CA SER A 311 -32.05 20.08 5.36
C SER A 311 -31.43 18.69 5.30
N GLY A 312 -30.65 18.31 6.32
CA GLY A 312 -29.83 17.10 6.31
C GLY A 312 -28.70 17.13 5.28
N LEU A 313 -28.35 18.31 4.76
CA LEU A 313 -27.28 18.48 3.77
C LEU A 313 -26.09 19.24 4.39
N PRO A 314 -24.84 18.80 4.16
CA PRO A 314 -23.64 19.55 4.56
C PRO A 314 -23.65 20.99 4.03
N ARG A 315 -23.13 21.93 4.82
CA ARG A 315 -22.96 23.33 4.40
C ARG A 315 -21.59 23.86 4.81
N VAL A 316 -20.93 24.56 3.90
CA VAL A 316 -19.63 25.21 4.11
C VAL A 316 -19.75 26.68 3.74
N ALA A 317 -19.39 27.57 4.66
CA ALA A 317 -19.21 29.00 4.41
C ALA A 317 -17.72 29.33 4.49
N LEU A 318 -17.14 29.76 3.37
CA LEU A 318 -15.70 29.95 3.23
C LEU A 318 -15.23 31.35 3.65
N ASP A 319 -16.08 32.37 3.64
CA ASP A 319 -15.83 33.66 4.31
C ASP A 319 -17.13 34.22 4.87
N ILE A 320 -17.26 34.18 6.20
CA ILE A 320 -18.46 34.59 6.92
C ILE A 320 -18.76 36.09 6.72
N GLY A 321 -17.77 36.90 6.33
CA GLY A 321 -17.96 38.34 6.06
C GLY A 321 -18.78 38.67 4.81
N ALA A 322 -18.79 37.79 3.79
CA ALA A 322 -19.56 37.99 2.57
C ALA A 322 -20.98 37.38 2.63
N ASP A 323 -21.16 36.32 3.42
CA ASP A 323 -22.45 35.66 3.73
C ASP A 323 -23.11 36.21 5.03
N ALA A 324 -22.69 37.40 5.46
CA ALA A 324 -22.85 37.97 6.81
C ALA A 324 -24.28 38.26 7.31
N ILE A 325 -25.34 37.90 6.56
CA ILE A 325 -26.72 38.18 6.99
C ILE A 325 -27.13 37.32 8.21
N TYR A 326 -26.38 36.25 8.53
CA TYR A 326 -26.73 35.28 9.59
C TYR A 326 -25.71 35.11 10.73
N PHE A 327 -24.54 35.79 10.70
CA PHE A 327 -23.37 35.31 11.46
C PHE A 327 -22.62 36.40 12.23
N ASN A 328 -23.05 36.65 13.46
CA ASN A 328 -22.18 37.24 14.47
C ASN A 328 -22.44 36.55 15.81
N ASN A 329 -21.70 35.48 16.09
CA ASN A 329 -21.73 34.84 17.39
C ASN A 329 -20.72 35.55 18.30
N PRO A 330 -21.15 36.33 19.31
CA PRO A 330 -20.23 37.07 20.18
C PRO A 330 -19.30 36.14 20.98
N ASP A 331 -19.64 34.85 21.12
CA ASP A 331 -18.79 33.88 21.79
C ASP A 331 -17.63 33.37 20.91
N LEU A 332 -17.73 33.50 19.58
CA LEU A 332 -16.76 33.04 18.59
C LEU A 332 -16.40 34.17 17.59
N PRO A 333 -15.85 35.30 18.06
CA PRO A 333 -15.65 36.49 17.24
C PRO A 333 -14.55 36.35 16.18
N GLU A 334 -13.70 35.33 16.31
CA GLU A 334 -12.58 35.10 15.39
C GLU A 334 -12.94 34.17 14.22
N THR A 335 -14.18 33.70 14.11
CA THR A 335 -14.57 32.77 13.04
C THR A 335 -14.60 33.47 11.70
N ARG A 336 -13.84 32.93 10.74
CA ARG A 336 -13.79 33.42 9.36
C ARG A 336 -14.33 32.41 8.34
N SER A 337 -14.31 31.12 8.65
CA SER A 337 -15.02 30.10 7.87
C SER A 337 -15.68 29.08 8.80
N GLU A 338 -16.83 28.55 8.40
CA GLU A 338 -17.64 27.59 9.15
C GLU A 338 -18.07 26.44 8.24
N MET A 339 -18.10 25.23 8.80
CA MET A 339 -18.63 24.05 8.13
C MET A 339 -19.49 23.28 9.12
N ALA A 340 -20.72 22.95 8.70
CA ALA A 340 -21.61 22.10 9.47
C ALA A 340 -21.98 20.84 8.69
N LEU A 341 -22.01 19.74 9.43
CA LEU A 341 -22.27 18.39 8.93
C LEU A 341 -23.43 17.77 9.69
N PRO A 342 -24.39 17.14 9.00
CA PRO A 342 -25.47 16.44 9.67
C PRO A 342 -24.93 15.18 10.35
N LEU A 343 -25.43 14.91 11.55
CA LEU A 343 -25.27 13.61 12.21
C LEU A 343 -26.50 12.79 11.83
N LEU A 344 -26.30 11.76 11.00
CA LEU A 344 -27.37 10.97 10.41
C LEU A 344 -27.46 9.60 11.07
N ARG A 345 -28.66 9.21 11.52
CA ARG A 345 -28.94 7.83 11.94
C ARG A 345 -29.45 6.99 10.77
N ARG A 346 -29.67 5.70 11.02
CA ARG A 346 -30.28 4.78 10.03
C ARG A 346 -31.57 5.36 9.45
N GLY A 347 -31.69 5.33 8.12
CA GLY A 347 -32.84 5.91 7.41
C GLY A 347 -32.67 7.38 7.03
N ASN A 348 -31.46 7.94 7.14
CA ASN A 348 -31.11 9.31 6.73
C ASN A 348 -31.83 10.40 7.55
N GLU A 349 -32.12 10.09 8.81
CA GLU A 349 -32.72 11.02 9.76
C GLU A 349 -31.64 11.77 10.52
N VAL A 350 -31.80 13.09 10.58
CA VAL A 350 -30.87 13.98 11.28
C VAL A 350 -31.13 13.87 12.79
N ILE A 351 -30.11 13.46 13.54
CA ILE A 351 -30.15 13.42 15.02
C ILE A 351 -29.41 14.60 15.64
N GLY A 352 -28.59 15.30 14.85
CA GLY A 352 -27.78 16.40 15.31
C GLY A 352 -26.92 17.00 14.21
N VAL A 353 -26.01 17.89 14.59
CA VAL A 353 -25.10 18.59 13.69
C VAL A 353 -23.72 18.69 14.34
N LEU A 354 -22.68 18.33 13.59
CA LEU A 354 -21.29 18.66 13.91
C LEU A 354 -20.96 20.00 13.27
N ASP A 355 -20.63 20.99 14.09
CA ASP A 355 -20.20 22.32 13.67
C ASP A 355 -18.69 22.47 13.87
N VAL A 356 -17.99 22.96 12.84
CA VAL A 356 -16.56 23.25 12.91
C VAL A 356 -16.24 24.61 12.30
N GLN A 357 -15.33 25.32 12.94
CA GLN A 357 -15.06 26.73 12.67
C GLN A 357 -13.56 27.01 12.67
N SER A 358 -13.11 27.89 11.77
CA SER A 358 -11.70 28.28 11.62
C SER A 358 -11.52 29.80 11.68
N ARG A 359 -10.33 30.23 12.12
CA ARG A 359 -9.86 31.63 12.07
C ARG A 359 -9.40 32.05 10.69
N GLU A 360 -9.15 31.11 9.79
CA GLU A 360 -8.69 31.37 8.44
C GLU A 360 -9.88 31.37 7.47
N PRO A 361 -9.99 32.35 6.55
CA PRO A 361 -10.97 32.26 5.47
C PRO A 361 -10.56 31.13 4.51
N ASN A 362 -11.54 30.44 3.92
CA ASN A 362 -11.37 29.31 3.01
C ASN A 362 -10.58 28.13 3.62
N ALA A 363 -10.69 27.89 4.94
CA ALA A 363 -9.89 26.86 5.61
C ALA A 363 -10.24 25.41 5.21
N PHE A 364 -11.43 25.16 4.66
CA PHE A 364 -11.92 23.80 4.38
C PHE A 364 -11.70 23.42 2.92
N SER A 365 -10.77 22.50 2.68
CA SER A 365 -10.60 21.90 1.35
C SER A 365 -11.66 20.81 1.08
N HIS A 366 -11.81 20.39 -0.19
CA HIS A 366 -12.68 19.27 -0.55
C HIS A 366 -12.29 17.96 0.14
N GLU A 367 -11.02 17.80 0.52
CA GLU A 367 -10.52 16.62 1.21
C GLU A 367 -10.87 16.67 2.71
N ASP A 368 -10.74 17.84 3.34
CA ASP A 368 -11.18 18.06 4.72
C ASP A 368 -12.68 17.83 4.87
N VAL A 369 -13.48 18.30 3.89
CA VAL A 369 -14.93 18.10 3.89
C VAL A 369 -15.28 16.61 3.91
N ARG A 370 -14.62 15.79 3.09
CA ARG A 370 -14.85 14.33 3.06
C ARG A 370 -14.39 13.64 4.35
N ALA A 371 -13.24 14.05 4.88
CA ALA A 371 -12.70 13.51 6.12
C ALA A 371 -13.62 13.80 7.31
N LEU A 372 -14.05 15.06 7.46
CA LEU A 372 -14.94 15.49 8.52
C LEU A 372 -16.34 14.89 8.37
N ALA A 373 -16.86 14.73 7.14
CA ALA A 373 -18.13 14.02 6.91
C ALA A 373 -18.06 12.56 7.37
N THR A 374 -16.96 11.86 7.07
CA THR A 374 -16.74 10.49 7.55
C THR A 374 -16.70 10.45 9.09
N LEU A 375 -16.09 11.44 9.73
CA LEU A 375 -16.08 11.55 11.18
C LEU A 375 -17.48 11.84 11.75
N ALA A 376 -18.26 12.71 11.10
CA ALA A 376 -19.64 12.99 11.49
C ALA A 376 -20.50 11.72 11.46
N ASP A 377 -20.34 10.86 10.44
CA ASP A 377 -21.03 9.56 10.40
C ASP A 377 -20.64 8.66 11.59
N GLN A 378 -19.36 8.60 11.94
CA GLN A 378 -18.89 7.81 13.08
C GLN A 378 -19.40 8.37 14.42
N VAL A 379 -19.47 9.69 14.54
CA VAL A 379 -20.01 10.37 15.72
C VAL A 379 -21.51 10.09 15.86
N ALA A 380 -22.27 10.13 14.75
CA ALA A 380 -23.69 9.82 14.75
C ALA A 380 -23.96 8.38 15.22
N ILE A 381 -23.20 7.40 14.71
CA ILE A 381 -23.28 6.00 15.12
C ILE A 381 -23.00 5.84 16.61
N ALA A 382 -21.99 6.53 17.14
CA ALA A 382 -21.60 6.40 18.53
C ALA A 382 -22.64 7.00 19.48
N ILE A 383 -23.21 8.15 19.11
CA ILE A 383 -24.33 8.78 19.83
C ILE A 383 -25.55 7.84 19.86
N GLU A 384 -25.87 7.21 18.72
CA GLU A 384 -26.96 6.23 18.64
C GLU A 384 -26.71 5.01 19.55
N ASN A 385 -25.47 4.47 19.53
CA ASN A 385 -25.09 3.34 20.38
C ASN A 385 -25.19 3.66 21.88
N SER A 386 -24.69 4.83 22.31
CA SER A 386 -24.79 5.26 23.70
C SER A 386 -26.25 5.42 24.15
N ARG A 387 -27.09 6.05 23.31
CA ARG A 387 -28.52 6.20 23.61
C ARG A 387 -29.24 4.86 23.72
N LEU A 388 -28.96 3.93 22.81
CA LEU A 388 -29.54 2.57 22.85
C LEU A 388 -29.12 1.83 24.12
N PHE A 389 -27.86 1.99 24.55
CA PHE A 389 -27.35 1.38 25.76
C PHE A 389 -28.04 1.95 27.02
N GLU A 390 -28.18 3.27 27.12
CA GLU A 390 -28.91 3.92 28.22
C GLU A 390 -30.38 3.49 28.29
N GLU A 391 -31.04 3.37 27.14
CA GLU A 391 -32.41 2.87 27.05
C GLU A 391 -32.54 1.41 27.53
N GLN A 392 -31.58 0.55 27.16
CA GLN A 392 -31.51 -0.82 27.64
C GLN A 392 -31.31 -0.89 29.16
N GLU A 393 -30.38 -0.11 29.71
CA GLU A 393 -30.17 -0.03 31.16
C GLU A 393 -31.42 0.44 31.89
N ARG A 394 -32.08 1.48 31.38
CA ARG A 394 -33.32 2.01 31.96
C ARG A 394 -34.42 0.95 31.94
N THR A 395 -34.64 0.31 30.80
CA THR A 395 -35.64 -0.75 30.64
C THR A 395 -35.38 -1.91 31.59
N LEU A 396 -34.11 -2.30 31.77
CA LEU A 396 -33.72 -3.34 32.73
C LEU A 396 -34.02 -2.94 34.17
N LYS A 397 -33.67 -1.70 34.57
CA LYS A 397 -33.96 -1.16 35.91
C LYS A 397 -35.47 -1.10 36.18
N GLU A 398 -36.26 -0.65 35.21
CA GLU A 398 -37.72 -0.60 35.30
C GLU A 398 -38.33 -2.01 35.45
N ALA A 399 -37.88 -2.97 34.63
CA ALA A 399 -38.33 -4.36 34.71
C ALA A 399 -37.98 -5.01 36.07
N GLN A 400 -36.77 -4.77 36.58
CA GLN A 400 -36.34 -5.24 37.91
C GLN A 400 -37.17 -4.64 39.03
N ALA A 401 -37.54 -3.35 38.94
CA ALA A 401 -38.37 -2.67 39.92
C ALA A 401 -39.80 -3.23 39.94
N VAL A 402 -40.39 -3.51 38.77
CA VAL A 402 -41.70 -4.15 38.64
C VAL A 402 -41.67 -5.55 39.25
N TYR A 403 -40.69 -6.38 38.88
CA TYR A 403 -40.54 -7.73 39.41
C TYR A 403 -40.38 -7.74 40.94
N SER A 404 -39.53 -6.85 41.47
CA SER A 404 -39.28 -6.75 42.92
C SER A 404 -40.52 -6.28 43.70
N ARG A 405 -41.39 -5.47 43.06
CA ARG A 405 -42.67 -5.07 43.64
C ARG A 405 -43.65 -6.24 43.67
N ASP A 406 -43.77 -6.95 42.55
CA ASP A 406 -44.66 -8.11 42.42
C ASP A 406 -44.31 -9.19 43.43
N LEU A 407 -43.03 -9.54 43.55
CA LEU A 407 -42.54 -10.52 44.52
C LEU A 407 -42.88 -10.13 45.97
N ARG A 408 -42.61 -8.88 46.37
CA ARG A 408 -42.96 -8.39 47.72
C ARG A 408 -44.47 -8.42 47.99
N GLN A 409 -45.28 -8.03 47.00
CA GLN A 409 -46.74 -8.06 47.13
C GLN A 409 -47.28 -9.49 47.21
N GLY A 410 -46.76 -10.40 46.36
CA GLY A 410 -47.12 -11.82 46.35
C GLY A 410 -46.83 -12.49 47.69
N TRP A 411 -45.62 -12.30 48.24
CA TRP A 411 -45.26 -12.84 49.55
C TRP A 411 -46.02 -12.19 50.71
N SER A 412 -46.27 -10.88 50.66
CA SER A 412 -47.10 -10.21 51.68
C SER A 412 -48.56 -10.69 51.64
N ARG A 413 -49.13 -10.92 50.46
CA ARG A 413 -50.48 -11.47 50.31
C ARG A 413 -50.54 -12.91 50.79
N PHE A 414 -49.56 -13.72 50.41
CA PHE A 414 -49.47 -15.12 50.80
C PHE A 414 -49.38 -15.27 52.33
N THR A 415 -48.54 -14.47 53.00
CA THR A 415 -48.43 -14.51 54.47
C THR A 415 -49.66 -13.97 55.20
N ARG A 416 -50.44 -13.07 54.60
CA ARG A 416 -51.71 -12.57 55.19
C ARG A 416 -52.91 -13.48 54.99
N THR A 417 -52.95 -14.22 53.88
CA THR A 417 -54.10 -15.07 53.49
C THR A 417 -53.84 -16.56 53.65
N GLY A 418 -52.56 -16.95 53.74
CA GLY A 418 -52.13 -18.31 53.96
C GLY A 418 -52.08 -18.64 55.45
N ASN A 419 -52.29 -19.92 55.77
CA ASN A 419 -52.26 -20.43 57.14
C ASN A 419 -50.83 -20.73 57.64
N ILE A 420 -49.80 -20.25 56.94
CA ILE A 420 -48.39 -20.60 57.17
C ILE A 420 -47.53 -19.34 57.00
N ALA A 421 -46.99 -18.84 58.10
CA ALA A 421 -45.96 -17.80 58.13
C ALA A 421 -44.54 -18.37 58.31
N GLY A 422 -44.42 -19.64 58.75
CA GLY A 422 -43.15 -20.34 58.77
C GLY A 422 -43.15 -21.60 59.63
N ILE A 423 -41.96 -22.17 59.81
CA ILE A 423 -41.74 -23.45 60.48
C ILE A 423 -40.66 -23.29 61.54
N HIS A 424 -40.89 -23.86 62.73
CA HIS A 424 -39.85 -24.03 63.76
C HIS A 424 -39.66 -25.52 64.03
N ARG A 425 -38.40 -25.95 64.17
CA ARG A 425 -38.06 -27.33 64.52
C ARG A 425 -37.21 -27.37 65.79
N ARG A 426 -37.67 -28.12 66.81
CA ARG A 426 -36.97 -28.29 68.09
C ARG A 426 -37.06 -29.76 68.53
N ASN A 427 -35.92 -30.35 68.92
CA ASN A 427 -35.83 -31.75 69.36
C ASN A 427 -36.57 -32.73 68.41
N LEU A 428 -36.31 -32.60 67.11
CA LEU A 428 -36.92 -33.38 66.02
C LEU A 428 -38.43 -33.17 65.79
N LYS A 429 -39.14 -32.39 66.62
CA LYS A 429 -40.53 -32.00 66.37
C LYS A 429 -40.59 -30.72 65.52
N THR A 430 -41.45 -30.73 64.50
CA THR A 430 -41.69 -29.61 63.59
C THR A 430 -43.07 -29.00 63.90
N SER A 431 -43.12 -27.68 64.09
CA SER A 431 -44.35 -26.92 64.30
C SER A 431 -44.47 -25.82 63.26
N ILE A 432 -45.66 -25.67 62.69
CA ILE A 432 -46.00 -24.59 61.75
C ILE A 432 -46.63 -23.45 62.55
N PHE A 433 -46.25 -22.22 62.25
CA PHE A 433 -46.89 -21.03 62.81
C PHE A 433 -47.61 -20.26 61.69
N ALA A 434 -48.84 -19.82 61.97
CA ALA A 434 -49.68 -19.08 61.03
C ALA A 434 -49.39 -17.58 61.04
N GLU A 435 -48.78 -17.06 62.11
CA GLU A 435 -48.46 -15.63 62.27
C GLU A 435 -46.93 -15.42 62.38
N PRO A 436 -46.38 -14.36 61.76
CA PRO A 436 -44.95 -14.06 61.83
C PRO A 436 -44.44 -13.95 63.26
N GLN A 437 -43.30 -14.59 63.56
CA GLN A 437 -42.64 -14.51 64.86
C GLN A 437 -41.48 -13.54 64.85
N GLU A 438 -41.18 -12.95 66.00
CA GLU A 438 -39.99 -12.12 66.17
C GLU A 438 -38.74 -13.00 66.20
N VAL A 439 -37.90 -12.86 65.18
CA VAL A 439 -36.68 -13.65 64.99
C VAL A 439 -35.46 -12.78 65.37
N PRO A 440 -34.65 -13.18 66.36
CA PRO A 440 -33.49 -12.38 66.76
C PRO A 440 -32.49 -12.24 65.62
N GLY A 441 -32.01 -11.03 65.34
CA GLY A 441 -31.05 -10.77 64.26
C GLY A 441 -31.66 -10.68 62.86
N ALA A 442 -32.97 -10.83 62.71
CA ALA A 442 -33.64 -10.80 61.40
C ALA A 442 -33.54 -9.44 60.72
N LEU A 443 -33.61 -8.34 61.48
CA LEU A 443 -33.51 -7.00 60.93
C LEU A 443 -32.09 -6.73 60.40
N GLU A 444 -31.07 -7.14 61.15
CA GLU A 444 -29.66 -7.02 60.80
C GLU A 444 -29.31 -7.89 59.58
N ALA A 445 -29.77 -9.14 59.56
CA ALA A 445 -29.57 -10.06 58.42
C ALA A 445 -30.26 -9.54 57.15
N THR A 446 -31.46 -8.98 57.29
CA THR A 446 -32.20 -8.39 56.16
C THR A 446 -31.55 -7.10 55.64
N ARG A 447 -31.08 -6.22 56.54
CA ARG A 447 -30.42 -4.95 56.16
C ARG A 447 -29.04 -5.16 55.55
N SER A 448 -28.23 -6.02 56.14
CA SER A 448 -26.88 -6.32 55.65
C SER A 448 -26.90 -7.21 54.41
N GLY A 449 -27.99 -7.96 54.19
CA GLY A 449 -28.07 -8.96 53.14
C GLY A 449 -27.12 -10.14 53.37
N GLY A 450 -26.51 -10.27 54.56
CA GLY A 450 -25.55 -11.30 54.90
C GLY A 450 -25.88 -11.98 56.22
N ALA A 451 -25.00 -12.88 56.67
CA ALA A 451 -25.18 -13.64 57.89
C ALA A 451 -25.03 -12.77 59.15
N PHE A 452 -26.01 -12.82 60.05
CA PHE A 452 -25.91 -12.24 61.39
C PHE A 452 -25.61 -13.33 62.43
N ARG A 453 -24.59 -13.10 63.26
CA ARG A 453 -24.09 -14.06 64.26
C ARG A 453 -24.17 -13.45 65.66
N LYS A 454 -24.66 -14.19 66.65
CA LYS A 454 -24.70 -13.75 68.05
C LYS A 454 -24.58 -14.92 69.02
N ILE A 455 -23.84 -14.74 70.11
CA ILE A 455 -23.85 -15.66 71.24
C ILE A 455 -24.89 -15.15 72.25
N GLU A 456 -25.86 -15.99 72.61
CA GLU A 456 -26.93 -15.65 73.56
C GLU A 456 -26.46 -15.79 75.01
N SER A 457 -27.16 -15.12 75.93
CA SER A 457 -26.85 -15.11 77.36
C SER A 457 -26.94 -16.49 78.03
N ASP A 458 -27.64 -17.45 77.42
CA ASP A 458 -27.72 -18.85 77.84
C ASP A 458 -26.53 -19.71 77.35
N GLY A 459 -25.55 -19.09 76.69
CA GLY A 459 -24.35 -19.73 76.15
C GLY A 459 -24.55 -20.42 74.80
N SER A 460 -25.70 -20.29 74.16
CA SER A 460 -25.97 -20.82 72.82
C SER A 460 -25.54 -19.86 71.71
N SER A 461 -25.34 -20.38 70.50
CA SER A 461 -24.87 -19.61 69.35
C SER A 461 -25.93 -19.53 68.26
N LEU A 462 -26.21 -18.31 67.79
CA LEU A 462 -27.27 -17.98 66.85
C LEU A 462 -26.69 -17.56 65.50
N LEU A 463 -27.23 -18.13 64.43
CA LEU A 463 -26.99 -17.73 63.04
C LEU A 463 -28.32 -17.34 62.40
N THR A 464 -28.40 -16.13 61.87
CA THR A 464 -29.56 -15.66 61.09
C THR A 464 -29.13 -15.33 59.68
N LEU A 465 -29.79 -15.96 58.69
CA LEU A 465 -29.52 -15.79 57.27
C LEU A 465 -30.76 -15.22 56.58
N PRO A 466 -30.63 -14.23 55.69
CA PRO A 466 -31.75 -13.81 54.86
C PRO A 466 -32.06 -14.86 53.80
N ILE A 467 -33.33 -15.18 53.62
CA ILE A 467 -33.80 -16.03 52.51
C ILE A 467 -34.02 -15.11 51.32
N LYS A 468 -33.12 -15.20 50.33
CA LYS A 468 -33.15 -14.37 49.13
C LYS A 468 -33.72 -15.10 47.94
N LEU A 469 -34.62 -14.44 47.23
CA LEU A 469 -35.02 -14.76 45.86
C LEU A 469 -34.48 -13.67 44.95
N ARG A 470 -33.39 -13.98 44.23
CA ARG A 470 -32.58 -12.99 43.51
C ARG A 470 -32.09 -11.91 44.50
N GLU A 471 -32.39 -10.64 44.24
CA GLU A 471 -31.99 -9.50 45.08
C GLU A 471 -33.02 -9.12 46.15
N GLN A 472 -34.06 -9.93 46.37
CA GLN A 472 -35.13 -9.62 47.33
C GLN A 472 -35.16 -10.63 48.48
N THR A 473 -35.15 -10.12 49.72
CA THR A 473 -35.32 -10.94 50.92
C THR A 473 -36.80 -11.21 51.16
N VAL A 474 -37.19 -12.48 51.15
CA VAL A 474 -38.58 -12.93 51.35
C VAL A 474 -38.82 -13.56 52.70
N GLY A 475 -37.77 -13.83 53.46
CA GLY A 475 -37.85 -14.37 54.81
C GLY A 475 -36.47 -14.45 55.47
N VAL A 476 -36.40 -15.10 56.63
CA VAL A 476 -35.15 -15.34 57.36
C VAL A 476 -35.10 -16.78 57.85
N LEU A 477 -33.91 -17.38 57.77
CA LEU A 477 -33.58 -18.63 58.44
C LEU A 477 -32.86 -18.28 59.75
N ASN A 478 -33.29 -18.88 60.85
CA ASN A 478 -32.63 -18.76 62.14
C ASN A 478 -32.22 -20.14 62.65
N VAL A 479 -30.93 -20.30 62.94
CA VAL A 479 -30.32 -21.54 63.41
C VAL A 479 -29.69 -21.29 64.78
N LYS A 480 -30.12 -22.07 65.78
CA LYS A 480 -29.61 -22.00 67.15
C LYS A 480 -28.84 -23.28 67.49
N ALA A 481 -27.55 -23.15 67.75
CA ALA A 481 -26.67 -24.25 68.18
C ALA A 481 -26.47 -24.22 69.71
N ARG A 482 -26.39 -25.39 70.34
CA ARG A 482 -26.10 -25.50 71.79
C ARG A 482 -24.62 -25.26 72.05
N GLY A 483 -24.30 -24.49 73.09
CA GLY A 483 -22.93 -24.14 73.44
C GLY A 483 -22.34 -23.02 72.58
N GLN A 484 -21.08 -22.69 72.85
CA GLN A 484 -20.32 -21.64 72.16
C GLN A 484 -19.81 -22.12 70.78
N HIS A 485 -20.72 -22.57 69.92
CA HIS A 485 -20.40 -22.95 68.54
C HIS A 485 -20.02 -21.73 67.71
N VAL A 486 -18.87 -21.77 67.06
CA VAL A 486 -18.42 -20.71 66.14
C VAL A 486 -18.81 -21.12 64.72
N TRP A 487 -19.77 -20.40 64.15
CA TRP A 487 -20.22 -20.62 62.77
C TRP A 487 -19.09 -20.35 61.77
N THR A 488 -18.71 -21.36 60.99
CA THR A 488 -17.69 -21.23 59.93
C THR A 488 -18.29 -20.67 58.64
N GLU A 489 -17.45 -20.14 57.73
CA GLU A 489 -17.92 -19.69 56.42
C GLU A 489 -18.51 -20.86 55.60
N ASP A 490 -17.89 -22.04 55.64
CA ASP A 490 -18.40 -23.24 54.97
C ASP A 490 -19.82 -23.63 55.44
N GLU A 491 -20.07 -23.56 56.76
CA GLU A 491 -21.41 -23.85 57.32
C GLU A 491 -22.46 -22.84 56.85
N ILE A 492 -22.05 -21.57 56.71
CA ILE A 492 -22.91 -20.48 56.25
C ILE A 492 -23.20 -20.61 54.76
N ASP A 493 -22.20 -20.96 53.95
CA ASP A 493 -22.35 -21.19 52.51
C ASP A 493 -23.26 -22.39 52.24
N ILE A 494 -23.11 -23.49 52.98
CA ILE A 494 -24.01 -24.64 52.91
C ILE A 494 -25.44 -24.23 53.26
N ALA A 495 -25.62 -23.51 54.38
CA ALA A 495 -26.94 -23.06 54.80
C ALA A 495 -27.57 -22.09 53.78
N ASN A 496 -26.80 -21.17 53.21
CA ASN A 496 -27.24 -20.27 52.14
C ASN A 496 -27.64 -21.04 50.87
N ALA A 497 -26.84 -22.01 50.44
CA ALA A 497 -27.13 -22.81 49.24
C ALA A 497 -28.41 -23.65 49.40
N ILE A 498 -28.60 -24.29 50.57
CA ILE A 498 -29.83 -25.01 50.91
C ILE A 498 -31.02 -24.06 50.89
N MET A 499 -30.89 -22.88 51.52
CA MET A 499 -31.98 -21.92 51.58
C MET A 499 -32.29 -21.29 50.22
N GLN A 500 -31.32 -21.12 49.33
CA GLN A 500 -31.55 -20.62 47.98
C GLN A 500 -32.39 -21.62 47.15
N GLY A 501 -32.05 -22.90 47.21
CA GLY A 501 -32.84 -23.96 46.58
C GLY A 501 -34.25 -24.11 47.19
N ALA A 502 -34.35 -24.01 48.52
CA ALA A 502 -35.62 -24.03 49.22
C ALA A 502 -36.50 -22.82 48.86
N ALA A 503 -35.92 -21.61 48.81
CA ALA A 503 -36.64 -20.38 48.46
C ALA A 503 -37.29 -20.48 47.08
N LEU A 504 -36.57 -20.98 46.08
CA LEU A 504 -37.10 -21.20 44.73
C LEU A 504 -38.25 -22.21 44.73
N SER A 505 -38.09 -23.30 45.48
CA SER A 505 -39.11 -24.34 45.59
C SER A 505 -40.38 -23.84 46.30
N ILE A 506 -40.23 -23.03 47.34
CA ILE A 506 -41.36 -22.43 48.05
C ILE A 506 -42.05 -21.38 47.17
N GLU A 507 -41.31 -20.59 46.37
CA GLU A 507 -41.90 -19.67 45.40
C GLU A 507 -42.74 -20.40 44.35
N ASN A 508 -42.21 -21.50 43.79
CA ASN A 508 -42.98 -22.33 42.84
C ASN A 508 -44.24 -22.91 43.48
N ALA A 509 -44.16 -23.36 44.74
CA ALA A 509 -45.32 -23.86 45.48
C ALA A 509 -46.35 -22.75 45.74
N ARG A 510 -45.90 -21.54 46.11
CA ARG A 510 -46.73 -20.35 46.31
C ARG A 510 -47.49 -19.97 45.04
N LEU A 511 -46.78 -19.90 43.90
CA LEU A 511 -47.37 -19.59 42.60
C LEU A 511 -48.38 -20.65 42.16
N LEU A 512 -48.07 -21.94 42.39
CA LEU A 512 -49.00 -23.02 42.09
C LEU A 512 -50.27 -22.95 42.96
N GLU A 513 -50.13 -22.62 44.24
CA GLU A 513 -51.28 -22.45 45.14
C GLU A 513 -52.15 -21.25 44.73
N GLU A 514 -51.54 -20.12 44.37
CA GLU A 514 -52.24 -18.93 43.88
C GLU A 514 -52.99 -19.22 42.56
N SER A 515 -52.35 -19.94 41.64
CA SER A 515 -52.97 -20.40 40.39
C SER A 515 -54.16 -21.33 40.65
N ARG A 516 -54.02 -22.30 41.57
CA ARG A 516 -55.12 -23.21 41.94
C ARG A 516 -56.30 -22.47 42.56
N LYS A 517 -56.06 -21.57 43.53
CA LYS A 517 -57.12 -20.76 44.15
C LYS A 517 -57.87 -19.90 43.12
N THR A 518 -57.14 -19.35 42.15
CA THR A 518 -57.73 -18.56 41.07
C THR A 518 -58.62 -19.43 40.18
N ALA A 519 -58.13 -20.60 39.75
CA ALA A 519 -58.90 -21.54 38.94
C ALA A 519 -60.15 -22.08 39.68
N GLU A 520 -60.04 -22.40 40.97
CA GLU A 520 -61.18 -22.82 41.81
C GLU A 520 -62.25 -21.71 41.91
N ARG A 521 -61.81 -20.45 42.06
CA ARG A 521 -62.70 -19.29 42.10
C ARG A 521 -63.42 -19.10 40.76
N GLU A 522 -62.69 -19.11 39.65
CA GLU A 522 -63.26 -18.96 38.31
C GLU A 522 -64.24 -20.09 37.98
N ARG A 523 -63.86 -21.34 38.28
CA ARG A 523 -64.75 -22.49 38.13
C ARG A 523 -66.03 -22.33 38.94
N SER A 524 -65.93 -21.89 40.20
CA SER A 524 -67.09 -21.65 41.05
C SER A 524 -68.01 -20.57 40.46
N ILE A 525 -67.44 -19.46 39.96
CA ILE A 525 -68.20 -18.39 39.29
C ILE A 525 -68.88 -18.91 38.02
N GLY A 526 -68.19 -19.71 37.21
CA GLY A 526 -68.74 -20.30 35.99
C GLY A 526 -69.88 -21.28 36.27
N GLU A 527 -69.74 -22.16 37.27
CA GLU A 527 -70.80 -23.09 37.70
C GLU A 527 -72.05 -22.34 38.19
N ILE A 528 -71.87 -21.27 38.98
CA ILE A 528 -72.97 -20.41 39.45
C ILE A 528 -73.64 -19.70 38.28
N SER A 529 -72.86 -19.09 37.38
CA SER A 529 -73.38 -18.37 36.21
C SER A 529 -74.17 -19.30 35.29
N THR A 530 -73.70 -20.53 35.10
CA THR A 530 -74.41 -21.57 34.33
C THR A 530 -75.72 -21.95 34.99
N ARG A 531 -75.75 -22.12 36.32
CA ARG A 531 -76.96 -22.47 37.09
C ARG A 531 -77.99 -21.35 37.09
N ILE A 532 -77.53 -20.10 37.22
CA ILE A 532 -78.36 -18.89 37.11
C ILE A 532 -78.92 -18.77 35.69
N GLY A 533 -78.08 -18.96 34.66
CA GLY A 533 -78.46 -18.84 33.24
C GLY A 533 -79.31 -20.00 32.70
N ALA A 534 -79.45 -21.09 33.43
CA ALA A 534 -80.33 -22.21 33.07
C ALA A 534 -81.83 -21.92 33.38
N GLY A 535 -82.12 -20.87 34.16
CA GLY A 535 -83.49 -20.43 34.41
C GLY A 535 -84.11 -19.77 33.17
N THR A 536 -85.35 -20.13 32.84
CA THR A 536 -86.09 -19.57 31.69
C THR A 536 -87.04 -18.45 32.06
N HIS A 537 -87.30 -18.24 33.35
CA HIS A 537 -88.15 -17.19 33.89
C HIS A 537 -87.37 -16.29 34.84
N ILE A 538 -87.65 -14.98 34.81
CA ILE A 538 -86.88 -13.99 35.56
C ILE A 538 -86.88 -14.26 37.07
N GLU A 539 -88.00 -14.72 37.62
CA GLU A 539 -88.13 -15.07 39.04
C GLU A 539 -87.17 -16.21 39.45
N ASP A 540 -87.05 -17.24 38.61
CA ASP A 540 -86.19 -18.40 38.90
C ASP A 540 -84.70 -18.04 38.85
N ILE A 541 -84.33 -17.16 37.91
CA ILE A 541 -82.97 -16.61 37.78
C ILE A 541 -82.62 -15.82 39.05
N LEU A 542 -83.50 -14.91 39.48
CA LEU A 542 -83.29 -14.09 40.69
C LEU A 542 -83.22 -14.93 41.97
N ARG A 543 -84.14 -15.89 42.12
CA ARG A 543 -84.20 -16.79 43.28
C ARG A 543 -82.94 -17.65 43.36
N THR A 544 -82.48 -18.17 42.22
CA THR A 544 -81.25 -18.96 42.13
C THR A 544 -80.02 -18.10 42.45
N ALA A 545 -79.93 -16.89 41.89
CA ALA A 545 -78.85 -15.97 42.18
C ALA A 545 -78.78 -15.60 43.68
N ALA A 546 -79.92 -15.23 44.28
CA ALA A 546 -80.00 -14.90 45.70
C ALA A 546 -79.60 -16.08 46.61
N LYS A 547 -80.05 -17.30 46.25
CA LYS A 547 -79.73 -18.52 46.99
C LYS A 547 -78.24 -18.87 46.90
N GLU A 548 -77.65 -18.84 45.71
CA GLU A 548 -76.23 -19.15 45.51
C GLU A 548 -75.33 -18.15 46.25
N LEU A 549 -75.64 -16.85 46.16
CA LEU A 549 -74.91 -15.79 46.87
C LEU A 549 -75.03 -15.94 48.40
N GLY A 550 -76.25 -16.17 48.91
CA GLY A 550 -76.49 -16.33 50.34
C GLY A 550 -75.84 -17.57 50.95
N SER A 551 -75.66 -18.65 50.17
CA SER A 551 -75.06 -19.89 50.65
C SER A 551 -73.53 -19.84 50.81
N ARG A 552 -72.86 -18.95 50.08
CA ARG A 552 -71.39 -18.90 50.03
C ARG A 552 -70.78 -17.72 50.79
N ILE A 553 -71.54 -16.65 51.00
CA ILE A 553 -71.10 -15.51 51.80
C ILE A 553 -71.70 -15.66 53.19
N ALA A 554 -70.89 -16.16 54.13
CA ALA A 554 -71.31 -16.39 55.51
C ALA A 554 -71.80 -15.07 56.14
N GLY A 555 -73.03 -15.08 56.68
CA GLY A 555 -73.65 -13.92 57.31
C GLY A 555 -74.25 -12.89 56.35
N SER A 556 -74.42 -13.22 55.06
CA SER A 556 -75.01 -12.29 54.08
C SER A 556 -76.54 -12.33 54.06
N GLN A 557 -77.16 -11.16 53.89
CA GLN A 557 -78.55 -11.00 53.49
C GLN A 557 -78.56 -10.50 52.05
N VAL A 558 -79.18 -11.26 51.14
CA VAL A 558 -79.17 -10.95 49.71
C VAL A 558 -80.57 -10.50 49.29
N THR A 559 -80.68 -9.22 48.92
CA THR A 559 -81.87 -8.62 48.30
C THR A 559 -81.58 -8.38 46.83
N VAL A 560 -82.48 -8.79 45.94
CA VAL A 560 -82.37 -8.51 44.50
C VAL A 560 -83.63 -7.78 44.05
N GLU A 561 -83.45 -6.57 43.54
CA GLU A 561 -84.53 -5.70 43.08
C GLU A 561 -84.30 -5.37 41.60
N ILE A 562 -85.36 -5.43 40.78
CA ILE A 562 -85.32 -5.05 39.37
C ILE A 562 -86.05 -3.72 39.22
N GLY A 563 -85.34 -2.68 38.75
CA GLY A 563 -85.93 -1.37 38.48
C GLY A 563 -86.01 -0.41 39.68
N GLY A 564 -85.54 -0.82 40.86
CA GLY A 564 -85.43 0.03 42.05
C GLY A 564 -83.98 0.48 42.30
N GLY A 565 -83.81 1.77 42.55
CA GLY A 565 -82.52 2.44 42.68
C GLY A 565 -82.53 3.91 42.25
N ALA A 566 -83.70 4.54 42.23
CA ALA A 566 -83.84 5.98 42.06
C ALA A 566 -84.35 6.58 43.39
N GLU A 567 -83.41 6.96 44.24
CA GLU A 567 -83.51 8.17 45.08
C GLU A 567 -82.31 9.06 44.80
#